data_AF-A0A1G5H1X4-F1
#
_entry.id   AF-A0A1G5H1X4-F1
#
_cell.length_a   1.000
_cell.length_b   1.000
_cell.length_c   1.000
_cell.angle_alpha   90.00
_cell.angle_beta   90.00
_cell.angle_gamma   90.00
#
_symmetry.space_group_name_H-M   'P 1'
#
loop_
_entity.id
_entity.type
_entity.pdbx_description
1 polymer ?
#
loop_
_entity_poly.entity_id
_entity_poly.type
_entity_poly.pdbx_seq_one_letter_code
_entity_poly.pdbx_strand_id
1 'polypeptide(L)'
;MTKKIYLEKFSFFLSFYFFKDACDDIISDYEDWFNNEISIGRSENKICEEMLSPRLLAKKIYKETENKDDRILVLLKNVTIKTLLLIILHMSLCFYILTQCNTWGCTFLYYGLAINFFIAVIMFLAFFKNKRTGEVFSVVRLISMFIPVLFIIVVVWMINSSTKLQEVGRVYNSILTLAVIILYAYGIYTALKSTNNGNLIVCLLLVFGGAVMIEFTMNQQHMFYLDLEEYSKVLWGNILIYVEMLLLQAIFWVGRKSGFTIK
;
A
#
# COMPACT_ATOMS: atom_id res chain seq x y z
N MET A 1 -12.06 27.07 -0.58
CA MET A 1 -11.70 25.78 0.05
C MET A 1 -12.87 25.37 0.92
N THR A 2 -13.39 24.14 0.80
CA THR A 2 -14.60 23.73 1.55
C THR A 2 -14.27 23.38 3.00
N LYS A 3 -15.27 23.45 3.89
CA LYS A 3 -15.16 23.05 5.31
C LYS A 3 -14.53 21.66 5.44
N LYS A 4 -15.05 20.70 4.68
CA LYS A 4 -14.60 19.31 4.70
C LYS A 4 -13.11 19.18 4.37
N ILE A 5 -12.65 19.81 3.29
CA ILE A 5 -11.24 19.75 2.88
C ILE A 5 -10.33 20.43 3.91
N TYR A 6 -10.82 21.48 4.58
CA TYR A 6 -10.08 22.15 5.65
C TYR A 6 -9.91 21.25 6.87
N LEU A 7 -11.00 20.69 7.39
CA LEU A 7 -10.97 19.82 8.57
C LEU A 7 -10.18 18.53 8.33
N GLU A 8 -10.25 17.94 7.13
CA GLU A 8 -9.43 16.77 6.77
C GLU A 8 -7.93 17.10 6.83
N LYS A 9 -7.50 18.23 6.24
CA LYS A 9 -6.10 18.68 6.31
C LYS A 9 -5.68 19.02 7.73
N PHE A 10 -6.57 19.62 8.50
CA PHE A 10 -6.31 20.00 9.88
C PHE A 10 -6.14 18.77 10.78
N SER A 11 -7.04 17.79 10.67
CA SER A 11 -6.98 16.50 11.35
C SER A 11 -5.65 15.78 11.04
N PHE A 12 -5.24 15.78 9.78
CA PHE A 12 -3.95 15.23 9.38
C PHE A 12 -2.78 15.91 10.10
N PHE A 13 -2.74 17.25 10.15
CA PHE A 13 -1.67 17.96 10.84
C PHE A 13 -1.69 17.79 12.35
N LEU A 14 -2.86 17.74 12.98
CA LEU A 14 -3.02 17.46 14.41
C LEU A 14 -2.46 16.10 14.81
N SER A 15 -2.62 15.09 13.94
CA SER A 15 -2.14 13.72 14.21
C SER A 15 -0.62 13.62 14.45
N PHE A 16 0.17 14.64 14.07
CA PHE A 16 1.61 14.70 14.35
C PHE A 16 1.95 15.23 15.75
N TYR A 17 0.96 15.77 16.45
CA TYR A 17 1.13 16.49 17.71
C TYR A 17 0.36 15.85 18.87
N PHE A 18 -0.76 15.18 18.59
CA PHE A 18 -1.63 14.61 19.61
C PHE A 18 -2.02 13.16 19.32
N PHE A 19 -2.44 12.43 20.36
CA PHE A 19 -3.10 11.14 20.17
C PHE A 19 -4.46 11.27 19.47
N LYS A 20 -4.96 10.16 18.94
CA LYS A 20 -6.18 10.12 18.13
C LYS A 20 -7.37 10.70 18.89
N ASP A 21 -7.57 10.33 20.15
CA ASP A 21 -8.73 10.76 20.93
C ASP A 21 -8.75 12.29 21.06
N ALA A 22 -7.61 12.89 21.42
CA ALA A 22 -7.47 14.34 21.48
C ALA A 22 -7.61 15.02 20.09
N CYS A 23 -7.17 14.37 19.00
CA CYS A 23 -7.40 14.89 17.66
C CYS A 23 -8.89 14.91 17.31
N ASP A 24 -9.61 13.84 17.65
CA ASP A 24 -11.05 13.69 17.35
C ASP A 24 -11.86 14.73 18.14
N ASP A 25 -11.51 14.96 19.42
CA ASP A 25 -12.12 16.01 20.25
C ASP A 25 -11.88 17.42 19.67
N ILE A 26 -10.63 17.76 19.35
CA ILE A 26 -10.30 19.07 18.76
C ILE A 26 -11.03 19.26 17.43
N ILE A 27 -11.09 18.23 16.58
CA ILE A 27 -11.78 18.33 15.29
C ILE A 27 -13.29 18.52 15.49
N SER A 28 -13.90 17.86 16.47
CA SER A 28 -15.32 18.04 16.80
C SER A 28 -15.63 19.48 17.20
N ASP A 29 -14.81 20.08 18.08
CA ASP A 29 -15.00 21.47 18.51
C ASP A 29 -14.94 22.45 17.33
N TYR A 30 -13.98 22.24 16.43
CA TYR A 30 -13.87 23.05 15.22
C TYR A 30 -15.01 22.78 14.23
N GLU A 31 -15.51 21.55 14.15
CA GLU A 31 -16.65 21.20 13.31
C GLU A 31 -17.92 21.94 13.75
N ASP A 32 -18.17 22.00 15.05
CA ASP A 32 -19.28 22.72 15.68
C ASP A 32 -19.13 24.24 15.52
N TRP A 33 -17.91 24.77 15.71
CA TRP A 33 -17.63 26.18 15.46
C TRP A 33 -17.91 26.58 14.01
N PHE A 34 -17.47 25.77 13.03
CA PHE A 34 -17.77 26.00 11.62
C PHE A 34 -19.28 25.99 11.35
N ASN A 35 -20.03 25.05 11.95
CA ASN A 35 -21.48 24.97 11.80
C ASN A 35 -22.17 26.23 12.36
N ASN A 36 -21.71 26.73 13.50
CA ASN A 36 -22.24 27.95 14.11
C ASN A 36 -21.98 29.17 13.22
N GLU A 37 -20.77 29.36 12.70
CA GLU A 37 -20.45 30.48 11.80
C GLU A 37 -21.27 30.45 10.50
N ILE A 38 -21.49 29.24 9.95
CA ILE A 38 -22.35 29.05 8.77
C ILE A 38 -23.80 29.41 9.12
N SER A 39 -24.29 29.05 10.31
CA SER A 39 -25.65 29.38 10.77
C SER A 39 -25.88 30.89 10.94
N ILE A 40 -24.82 31.66 11.18
CA ILE A 40 -24.82 33.13 11.28
C ILE A 40 -24.75 33.77 9.87
N GLY A 41 -24.73 32.97 8.80
CA GLY A 41 -24.79 33.42 7.40
C GLY A 41 -23.44 33.67 6.75
N ARG A 42 -22.33 33.22 7.37
CA ARG A 42 -21.00 33.32 6.76
C ARG A 42 -20.77 32.16 5.79
N SER A 43 -20.11 32.46 4.66
CA SER A 43 -19.79 31.43 3.67
C SER A 43 -18.57 30.60 4.11
N GLU A 44 -18.58 29.30 3.84
CA GLU A 44 -17.47 28.39 4.20
C GLU A 44 -16.11 28.87 3.69
N ASN A 45 -16.07 29.39 2.46
CA ASN A 45 -14.84 29.88 1.85
C ASN A 45 -14.26 31.06 2.62
N LYS A 46 -15.11 31.99 3.07
CA LYS A 46 -14.69 33.18 3.82
C LYS A 46 -14.17 32.80 5.20
N ILE A 47 -14.84 31.86 5.87
CA ILE A 47 -14.39 31.31 7.16
C ILE A 47 -13.01 30.65 7.00
N CYS A 48 -12.82 29.84 5.95
CA CYS A 48 -11.53 29.19 5.69
C CYS A 48 -10.40 30.16 5.31
N GLU A 49 -10.72 31.29 4.66
CA GLU A 49 -9.75 32.34 4.31
C GLU A 49 -9.32 33.19 5.51
N GLU A 50 -10.26 33.47 6.44
CA GLU A 50 -9.98 34.22 7.67
C GLU A 50 -9.20 33.37 8.69
N MET A 51 -9.34 32.05 8.64
CA MET A 51 -8.58 31.14 9.49
C MET A 51 -7.11 31.00 9.06
N LEU A 52 -6.25 30.75 10.05
CA LEU A 52 -4.87 30.31 9.80
C LEU A 52 -4.86 29.07 8.91
N SER A 53 -3.78 28.86 8.16
CA SER A 53 -3.62 27.59 7.44
C SER A 53 -3.70 26.41 8.42
N PRO A 54 -4.30 25.27 8.04
CA PRO A 54 -4.48 24.10 8.92
C PRO A 54 -3.20 23.67 9.66
N ARG A 55 -2.05 23.78 8.98
CA ARG A 55 -0.72 23.50 9.54
C ARG A 55 -0.32 24.48 10.64
N LEU A 56 -0.51 25.78 10.41
CA LEU A 56 -0.18 26.82 11.38
C LEU A 56 -1.10 26.74 12.60
N LEU A 57 -2.37 26.43 12.38
CA LEU A 57 -3.35 26.23 13.43
C LEU A 57 -2.98 25.06 14.34
N ALA A 58 -2.69 23.88 13.76
CA ALA A 58 -2.25 22.71 14.55
C ALA A 58 -1.00 23.00 15.37
N LYS A 59 -0.03 23.73 14.79
CA LYS A 59 1.19 24.15 15.49
C LYS A 59 0.91 25.15 16.61
N LYS A 60 -0.07 26.04 16.43
CA LYS A 60 -0.49 27.02 17.45
C LYS A 60 -1.10 26.29 18.65
N ILE A 61 -2.07 25.40 18.41
CA ILE A 61 -2.73 24.60 19.45
C ILE A 61 -1.69 23.78 20.23
N TYR A 62 -0.77 23.11 19.53
CA TYR A 62 0.32 22.38 20.18
C TYR A 62 1.23 23.26 21.05
N LYS A 63 1.47 24.51 20.66
CA LYS A 63 2.27 25.44 21.48
C LYS A 63 1.53 25.89 22.74
N GLU A 64 0.22 26.12 22.62
CA GLU A 64 -0.66 26.61 23.68
C GLU A 64 -1.08 25.51 24.66
N THR A 65 -0.91 24.24 24.31
CA THR A 65 -1.20 23.11 25.22
C THR A 65 -0.14 22.99 26.31
N GLU A 66 -0.57 22.99 27.58
CA GLU A 66 0.32 22.90 28.75
C GLU A 66 0.91 21.50 28.96
N ASN A 67 0.08 20.45 28.86
CA ASN A 67 0.51 19.05 28.97
C ASN A 67 0.74 18.46 27.59
N LYS A 68 2.00 18.46 27.15
CA LYS A 68 2.37 17.94 25.83
C LYS A 68 2.61 16.44 25.93
N ASP A 69 1.92 15.69 25.07
CA ASP A 69 2.26 14.29 24.84
C ASP A 69 3.73 14.17 24.37
N ASP A 70 4.41 13.08 24.74
CA ASP A 70 5.75 12.81 24.21
C ASP A 70 5.68 12.70 22.69
N ARG A 71 6.31 13.67 22.03
CA ARG A 71 6.27 13.83 20.58
C ARG A 71 6.79 12.57 19.86
N ILE A 72 7.79 11.88 20.40
CA ILE A 72 8.30 10.65 19.79
C ILE A 72 7.24 9.56 19.86
N LEU A 73 6.57 9.43 21.00
CA LEU A 73 5.49 8.46 21.20
C LEU A 73 4.27 8.74 20.31
N VAL A 74 3.90 10.01 20.15
CA VAL A 74 2.83 10.43 19.22
C VAL A 74 3.19 10.06 17.78
N LEU A 75 4.40 10.41 17.34
CA LEU A 75 4.87 10.10 15.99
C LEU A 75 4.94 8.59 15.74
N LEU A 76 5.46 7.82 16.69
CA LEU A 76 5.52 6.36 16.60
C LEU A 76 4.14 5.70 16.64
N LYS A 77 3.13 6.32 17.25
CA LYS A 77 1.75 5.81 17.26
C LYS A 77 0.96 6.20 16.02
N ASN A 78 1.36 7.25 15.31
CA ASN A 78 0.70 7.75 14.11
C ASN A 78 0.72 6.71 12.97
N VAL A 79 -0.46 6.41 12.40
CA VAL A 79 -0.64 5.40 11.35
C VAL A 79 0.13 5.76 10.07
N THR A 80 0.15 7.04 9.69
CA THR A 80 0.86 7.52 8.50
C THR A 80 2.37 7.31 8.63
N ILE A 81 2.93 7.63 9.79
CA ILE A 81 4.37 7.47 10.06
C ILE A 81 4.74 6.00 10.12
N LYS A 82 3.95 5.17 10.83
CA LYS A 82 4.14 3.71 10.83
C LYS A 82 4.14 3.14 9.41
N THR A 83 3.22 3.61 8.56
CA THR A 83 3.12 3.17 7.17
C THR A 83 4.35 3.60 6.37
N LEU A 84 4.80 4.84 6.51
CA LEU A 84 6.00 5.34 5.83
C LEU A 84 7.26 4.58 6.27
N LEU A 85 7.42 4.35 7.57
CA LEU A 85 8.53 3.57 8.12
C LEU A 85 8.53 2.13 7.58
N LEU A 86 7.35 1.51 7.47
CA LEU A 86 7.22 0.17 6.90
C LEU A 86 7.63 0.13 5.42
N ILE A 87 7.24 1.14 4.63
CA ILE A 87 7.66 1.27 3.23
C ILE A 87 9.17 1.43 3.13
N ILE A 88 9.76 2.31 3.94
CA ILE A 88 11.22 2.52 3.96
C ILE A 88 11.95 1.23 4.33
N LEU A 89 11.46 0.51 5.35
CA LEU A 89 12.05 -0.75 5.79
C LEU A 89 12.00 -1.80 4.69
N HIS A 90 10.85 -1.96 4.01
CA HIS A 90 10.68 -2.89 2.90
C HIS A 90 11.69 -2.62 1.79
N MET A 91 11.70 -1.38 1.27
CA MET A 91 12.58 -0.99 0.16
C MET A 91 14.05 -1.14 0.52
N SER A 92 14.44 -0.78 1.75
CA SER A 92 15.83 -0.90 2.21
C SER A 92 16.29 -2.36 2.30
N LEU A 93 15.42 -3.24 2.79
CA LEU A 93 15.73 -4.65 2.98
C LEU A 93 15.77 -5.39 1.64
N CYS A 94 14.83 -5.09 0.75
CA CYS A 94 14.83 -5.53 -0.63
C CYS A 94 16.11 -5.12 -1.37
N PHE A 95 16.46 -3.83 -1.33
CA PHE A 95 17.67 -3.32 -1.97
C PHE A 95 18.93 -3.99 -1.41
N TYR A 96 19.03 -4.11 -0.09
CA TYR A 96 20.16 -4.79 0.55
C TYR A 96 20.30 -6.23 0.05
N ILE A 97 19.22 -7.03 0.09
CA ILE A 97 19.28 -8.43 -0.35
C ILE A 97 19.55 -8.54 -1.85
N LEU A 98 18.98 -7.66 -2.67
CA LEU A 98 19.27 -7.59 -4.10
C LEU A 98 20.77 -7.40 -4.36
N THR A 99 21.44 -6.50 -3.64
CA THR A 99 22.90 -6.31 -3.79
C THR A 99 23.70 -7.56 -3.43
N GLN A 100 23.30 -8.29 -2.39
CA GLN A 100 23.94 -9.56 -2.02
C GLN A 100 23.70 -10.64 -3.08
N CYS A 101 22.46 -10.74 -3.58
CA CYS A 101 22.10 -11.69 -4.64
C CYS A 101 22.91 -11.44 -5.91
N ASN A 102 23.08 -10.17 -6.31
CA ASN A 102 23.89 -9.80 -7.46
C ASN A 102 25.37 -10.12 -7.27
N THR A 103 25.88 -10.00 -6.03
CA THR A 103 27.28 -10.30 -5.70
C THR A 103 27.55 -11.81 -5.70
N TRP A 104 26.59 -12.61 -5.22
CA TRP A 104 26.69 -14.06 -5.15
C TRP A 104 26.17 -14.79 -6.39
N GLY A 105 25.61 -14.07 -7.36
CA GLY A 105 25.03 -14.65 -8.58
C GLY A 105 23.82 -15.55 -8.32
N CYS A 106 23.03 -15.24 -7.29
CA CYS A 106 21.84 -16.02 -6.93
C CYS A 106 20.54 -15.27 -7.22
N THR A 107 19.43 -16.02 -7.30
CA THR A 107 18.12 -15.44 -7.61
C THR A 107 17.51 -14.72 -6.40
N PHE A 108 17.03 -13.50 -6.64
CA PHE A 108 16.29 -12.72 -5.65
C PHE A 108 14.89 -13.28 -5.33
N LEU A 109 14.34 -14.15 -6.19
CA LEU A 109 12.93 -14.59 -6.14
C LEU A 109 12.50 -15.07 -4.75
N TYR A 110 13.20 -16.06 -4.19
CA TYR A 110 12.82 -16.68 -2.92
C TYR A 110 12.95 -15.71 -1.74
N TYR A 111 13.94 -14.81 -1.80
CA TYR A 111 14.10 -13.78 -0.78
C TYR A 111 12.97 -12.75 -0.89
N GLY A 112 12.64 -12.29 -2.10
CA GLY A 112 11.53 -11.38 -2.35
C GLY A 112 10.20 -11.89 -1.78
N LEU A 113 9.88 -13.17 -2.03
CA LEU A 113 8.70 -13.84 -1.46
C LEU A 113 8.75 -13.84 0.08
N ALA A 114 9.88 -14.23 0.68
CA ALA A 114 10.02 -14.24 2.13
C ALA A 114 9.82 -12.84 2.75
N ILE A 115 10.40 -11.80 2.15
CA ILE A 115 10.26 -10.40 2.61
C ILE A 115 8.78 -9.99 2.60
N ASN A 116 8.10 -10.24 1.48
CA ASN A 116 6.68 -9.96 1.30
C ASN A 116 5.83 -10.67 2.36
N PHE A 117 6.07 -11.95 2.60
CA PHE A 117 5.39 -12.74 3.63
C PHE A 117 5.62 -12.14 5.03
N PHE A 118 6.86 -11.84 5.42
CA PHE A 118 7.15 -11.28 6.74
C PHE A 118 6.50 -9.91 6.95
N ILE A 119 6.51 -9.04 5.95
CA ILE A 119 5.85 -7.73 6.05
C ILE A 119 4.33 -7.88 6.12
N ALA A 120 3.75 -8.82 5.38
CA ALA A 120 2.35 -9.16 5.50
C ALA A 120 2.00 -9.65 6.92
N VAL A 121 2.83 -10.47 7.55
CA VAL A 121 2.64 -10.88 8.95
C VAL A 121 2.73 -9.69 9.92
N ILE A 122 3.70 -8.78 9.75
CA ILE A 122 3.83 -7.58 10.58
C ILE A 122 2.58 -6.69 10.44
N MET A 123 2.10 -6.47 9.21
CA MET A 123 0.87 -5.74 8.96
C MET A 123 -0.34 -6.45 9.59
N PHE A 124 -0.40 -7.78 9.53
CA PHE A 124 -1.49 -8.54 10.10
C PHE A 124 -1.58 -8.32 11.61
N LEU A 125 -0.44 -8.47 12.30
CA LEU A 125 -0.33 -8.24 13.75
C LEU A 125 -0.61 -6.79 14.14
N ALA A 126 -0.14 -5.81 13.35
CA ALA A 126 -0.32 -4.39 13.65
C ALA A 126 -1.78 -3.91 13.46
N PHE A 127 -2.48 -4.42 12.44
CA PHE A 127 -3.82 -3.94 12.07
C PHE A 127 -4.97 -4.75 12.70
N PHE A 128 -4.75 -5.97 13.20
CA PHE A 128 -5.81 -6.77 13.84
C PHE A 128 -6.25 -6.30 15.23
N LYS A 129 -5.45 -5.48 15.92
CA LYS A 129 -5.86 -4.91 17.22
C LYS A 129 -7.04 -3.93 17.09
N ASN A 130 -7.33 -3.40 15.89
CA ASN A 130 -8.40 -2.44 15.67
C ASN A 130 -9.64 -3.10 15.04
N LYS A 131 -10.61 -3.47 15.89
CA LYS A 131 -11.91 -4.09 15.56
C LYS A 131 -12.83 -3.30 14.61
N ARG A 132 -12.45 -2.13 14.10
CA ARG A 132 -13.41 -1.08 13.74
C ARG A 132 -13.28 -0.43 12.37
N THR A 133 -12.78 -1.13 11.36
CA THR A 133 -12.92 -0.62 9.98
C THR A 133 -13.57 -1.69 9.10
N GLY A 134 -14.85 -1.43 8.83
CA GLY A 134 -15.79 -2.31 8.16
C GLY A 134 -15.49 -2.54 6.68
N GLU A 135 -16.21 -3.53 6.17
CA GLU A 135 -16.54 -3.83 4.77
C GLU A 135 -15.81 -2.98 3.74
N VAL A 136 -14.84 -3.49 2.98
CA VAL A 136 -14.77 -3.32 1.50
C VAL A 136 -13.71 -4.27 0.94
N PHE A 137 -14.03 -5.54 0.78
CA PHE A 137 -13.53 -6.25 -0.39
C PHE A 137 -14.68 -7.13 -0.82
N SER A 138 -15.44 -6.67 -1.83
CA SER A 138 -16.47 -7.51 -2.40
C SER A 138 -15.77 -8.72 -3.01
N VAL A 139 -16.34 -9.91 -2.84
CA VAL A 139 -15.85 -11.15 -3.46
C VAL A 139 -15.63 -10.94 -4.96
N VAL A 140 -16.46 -10.10 -5.59
CA VAL A 140 -16.35 -9.65 -6.98
C VAL A 140 -15.02 -8.93 -7.27
N ARG A 141 -14.55 -8.03 -6.40
CA ARG A 141 -13.25 -7.34 -6.57
C ARG A 141 -12.08 -8.30 -6.41
N LEU A 142 -12.13 -9.19 -5.43
CA LEU A 142 -11.12 -10.21 -5.24
C LEU A 142 -11.01 -11.12 -6.48
N ILE A 143 -12.15 -11.65 -6.95
CA ILE A 143 -12.22 -12.47 -8.17
C ILE A 143 -11.72 -11.68 -9.39
N SER A 144 -12.07 -10.40 -9.51
CA SER A 144 -11.59 -9.56 -10.63
C SER A 144 -10.09 -9.37 -10.66
N MET A 145 -9.38 -9.49 -9.52
CA MET A 145 -7.92 -9.46 -9.45
C MET A 145 -7.26 -10.79 -9.83
N PHE A 146 -8.00 -11.91 -9.84
CA PHE A 146 -7.53 -13.22 -10.31
C PHE A 146 -7.71 -13.42 -11.83
N ILE A 147 -8.71 -12.79 -12.46
CA ILE A 147 -8.96 -12.87 -13.92
C ILE A 147 -7.70 -12.54 -14.74
N PRO A 148 -6.90 -11.51 -14.38
CA PRO A 148 -5.67 -11.22 -15.09
C PRO A 148 -4.57 -12.27 -14.95
N VAL A 149 -4.51 -12.99 -13.82
CA VAL A 149 -3.56 -14.10 -13.62
C VAL A 149 -3.87 -15.23 -14.57
N LEU A 150 -5.15 -15.58 -14.67
CA LEU A 150 -5.63 -16.59 -15.61
C LEU A 150 -5.30 -16.20 -17.05
N PHE A 151 -5.50 -14.92 -17.41
CA PHE A 151 -5.11 -14.41 -18.72
C PHE A 151 -3.60 -14.55 -18.97
N ILE A 152 -2.76 -14.16 -18.01
CA ILE A 152 -1.30 -14.30 -18.12
C ILE A 152 -0.88 -15.77 -18.25
N ILE A 153 -1.42 -16.67 -17.41
CA ILE A 153 -1.12 -18.11 -17.47
C ILE A 153 -1.48 -18.69 -18.84
N VAL A 154 -2.64 -18.31 -19.39
CA VAL A 154 -3.07 -18.75 -20.73
C VAL A 154 -2.12 -18.23 -21.80
N VAL A 155 -1.74 -16.94 -21.75
CA VAL A 155 -0.78 -16.35 -22.69
C VAL A 155 0.57 -17.08 -22.63
N VAL A 156 1.03 -17.41 -21.43
CA VAL A 156 2.30 -18.13 -21.19
C VAL A 156 2.26 -19.55 -21.72
N TRP A 157 1.17 -20.26 -21.45
CA TRP A 157 0.95 -21.61 -21.96
C TRP A 157 0.91 -21.61 -23.48
N MET A 158 0.23 -20.64 -24.10
CA MET A 158 0.21 -20.47 -25.56
C MET A 158 1.61 -20.21 -26.13
N ILE A 159 2.42 -19.37 -25.47
CA ILE A 159 3.81 -19.09 -25.89
C ILE A 159 4.68 -20.36 -25.80
N ASN A 160 4.60 -21.10 -24.69
CA ASN A 160 5.39 -22.33 -24.50
C ASN A 160 4.99 -23.45 -25.46
N SER A 161 3.73 -23.49 -25.91
CA SER A 161 3.23 -24.49 -26.86
C SER A 161 3.67 -24.25 -28.32
N SER A 162 4.23 -23.06 -28.61
CA SER A 162 4.61 -22.65 -29.96
C SER A 162 6.13 -22.68 -30.16
N THR A 163 6.62 -23.70 -30.88
CA THR A 163 8.05 -23.89 -31.17
C THR A 163 8.66 -22.80 -32.06
N LYS A 164 7.84 -22.07 -32.84
CA LYS A 164 8.29 -20.97 -33.72
C LYS A 164 8.46 -19.62 -33.00
N LEU A 165 7.93 -19.48 -31.80
CA LEU A 165 7.92 -18.22 -31.04
C LEU A 165 9.19 -18.00 -30.21
N GLN A 166 10.14 -18.94 -30.30
CA GLN A 166 11.34 -18.99 -29.48
C GLN A 166 12.31 -17.81 -29.78
N GLU A 167 12.45 -17.35 -31.02
CA GLU A 167 13.42 -16.29 -31.37
C GLU A 167 13.07 -14.88 -30.85
N VAL A 168 11.88 -14.67 -30.25
CA VAL A 168 11.35 -13.33 -29.89
C VAL A 168 11.21 -13.13 -28.36
N GLY A 169 11.74 -14.05 -27.54
CA GLY A 169 11.49 -14.15 -26.09
C GLY A 169 11.69 -12.85 -25.27
N ARG A 170 12.64 -11.99 -25.64
CA ARG A 170 12.89 -10.71 -24.93
C ARG A 170 11.76 -9.69 -25.09
N VAL A 171 11.15 -9.63 -26.27
CA VAL A 171 10.04 -8.70 -26.56
C VAL A 171 8.79 -9.17 -25.81
N TYR A 172 8.52 -10.48 -25.82
CA TYR A 172 7.40 -11.06 -25.07
C TYR A 172 7.52 -10.88 -23.57
N ASN A 173 8.71 -11.10 -23.00
CA ASN A 173 8.92 -10.89 -21.57
C ASN A 173 8.70 -9.43 -21.16
N SER A 174 9.15 -8.48 -22.00
CA SER A 174 8.90 -7.05 -21.80
C SER A 174 7.41 -6.71 -21.84
N ILE A 175 6.68 -7.24 -22.83
CA ILE A 175 5.23 -7.03 -22.96
C ILE A 175 4.48 -7.63 -21.77
N LEU A 176 4.87 -8.83 -21.33
CA LEU A 176 4.19 -9.52 -20.23
C LEU A 176 4.51 -8.88 -18.88
N THR A 177 5.76 -8.49 -18.64
CA THR A 177 6.14 -7.72 -17.45
C THR A 177 5.38 -6.39 -17.40
N LEU A 178 5.26 -5.70 -18.55
CA LEU A 178 4.43 -4.50 -18.67
C LEU A 178 2.96 -4.80 -18.35
N ALA A 179 2.42 -5.93 -18.83
CA ALA A 179 1.07 -6.37 -18.49
C ALA A 179 0.92 -6.60 -16.97
N VAL A 180 1.86 -7.29 -16.30
CA VAL A 180 1.81 -7.47 -14.83
C VAL A 180 1.87 -6.12 -14.10
N ILE A 181 2.70 -5.18 -14.54
CA ILE A 181 2.77 -3.82 -13.97
C ILE A 181 1.44 -3.09 -14.11
N ILE A 182 0.80 -3.17 -15.29
CA ILE A 182 -0.53 -2.58 -15.53
C ILE A 182 -1.57 -3.17 -14.56
N LEU A 183 -1.48 -4.47 -14.24
CA LEU A 183 -2.38 -5.12 -13.30
C LEU A 183 -2.17 -4.67 -11.86
N TYR A 184 -0.92 -4.52 -11.42
CA TYR A 184 -0.62 -3.89 -10.13
C TYR A 184 -1.17 -2.45 -10.08
N ALA A 185 -0.97 -1.66 -11.14
CA ALA A 185 -1.47 -0.29 -11.22
C ALA A 185 -3.00 -0.22 -11.17
N TYR A 186 -3.69 -1.13 -11.88
CA TYR A 186 -5.14 -1.27 -11.83
C TYR A 186 -5.64 -1.67 -10.44
N GLY A 187 -4.97 -2.63 -9.79
CA GLY A 187 -5.27 -3.04 -8.42
C GLY A 187 -5.13 -1.88 -7.43
N ILE A 188 -4.06 -1.11 -7.53
CA ILE A 188 -3.83 0.09 -6.72
C ILE A 188 -4.93 1.13 -6.99
N TYR A 189 -5.25 1.42 -8.26
CA TYR A 189 -6.30 2.37 -8.63
C TYR A 189 -7.67 1.98 -8.04
N THR A 190 -8.05 0.72 -8.16
CA THR A 190 -9.34 0.22 -7.64
C THR A 190 -9.38 0.23 -6.12
N ALA A 191 -8.26 -0.05 -5.45
CA ALA A 191 -8.15 0.05 -4.01
C ALA A 191 -8.20 1.52 -3.53
N LEU A 192 -7.55 2.46 -4.22
CA LEU A 192 -7.59 3.89 -3.89
C LEU A 192 -8.96 4.53 -4.09
N LYS A 193 -9.75 4.06 -5.07
CA LYS A 193 -11.11 4.56 -5.32
C LYS A 193 -12.10 4.23 -4.19
N SER A 194 -11.71 3.34 -3.29
CA SER A 194 -12.56 2.79 -2.24
C SER A 194 -12.25 3.49 -0.91
N THR A 195 -13.18 4.30 -0.40
CA THR A 195 -12.98 5.25 0.72
C THR A 195 -12.73 4.64 2.10
N ASN A 196 -12.59 3.31 2.23
CA ASN A 196 -12.38 2.66 3.52
C ASN A 196 -10.90 2.38 3.82
N ASN A 197 -10.49 2.61 5.07
CA ASN A 197 -9.13 2.36 5.60
C ASN A 197 -8.61 0.93 5.39
N GLY A 198 -9.50 -0.06 5.18
CA GLY A 198 -9.11 -1.43 4.81
C GLY A 198 -8.41 -1.52 3.45
N ASN A 199 -8.64 -0.55 2.55
CA ASN A 199 -8.00 -0.52 1.24
C ASN A 199 -6.55 -0.06 1.29
N LEU A 200 -6.13 0.64 2.35
CA LEU A 200 -4.73 1.06 2.52
C LEU A 200 -3.80 -0.16 2.61
N ILE A 201 -4.19 -1.19 3.38
CA ILE A 201 -3.38 -2.41 3.54
C ILE A 201 -3.25 -3.15 2.22
N VAL A 202 -4.34 -3.22 1.45
CA VAL A 202 -4.34 -3.87 0.14
C VAL A 202 -3.51 -3.07 -0.86
N CYS A 203 -3.63 -1.73 -0.87
CA CYS A 203 -2.75 -0.87 -1.65
C CYS A 203 -1.27 -1.13 -1.30
N LEU A 204 -0.92 -1.20 -0.01
CA LEU A 204 0.45 -1.43 0.44
C LEU A 204 0.99 -2.79 0.00
N LEU A 205 0.20 -3.86 0.15
CA LEU A 205 0.57 -5.19 -0.34
C LEU A 205 0.82 -5.20 -1.85
N LEU A 206 -0.05 -4.54 -2.64
CA LEU A 206 0.14 -4.42 -4.08
C LEU A 206 1.40 -3.62 -4.43
N VAL A 207 1.68 -2.52 -3.71
CA VAL A 207 2.90 -1.73 -3.91
C VAL A 207 4.15 -2.56 -3.60
N PHE A 208 4.16 -3.31 -2.50
CA PHE A 208 5.29 -4.17 -2.11
C PHE A 208 5.53 -5.30 -3.10
N GLY A 209 4.48 -5.99 -3.54
CA GLY A 209 4.61 -7.02 -4.58
C GLY A 209 5.09 -6.47 -5.92
N GLY A 210 4.64 -5.28 -6.29
CA GLY A 210 5.13 -4.57 -7.48
C GLY A 210 6.62 -4.24 -7.39
N ALA A 211 7.07 -3.74 -6.23
CA ALA A 211 8.48 -3.43 -5.99
C ALA A 211 9.37 -4.68 -6.09
N VAL A 212 8.98 -5.77 -5.41
CA VAL A 212 9.70 -7.06 -5.46
C VAL A 212 9.76 -7.61 -6.88
N MET A 213 8.69 -7.47 -7.68
CA MET A 213 8.67 -7.90 -9.08
C MET A 213 9.65 -7.10 -9.95
N ILE A 214 9.74 -5.78 -9.76
CA ILE A 214 10.69 -4.93 -10.47
C ILE A 214 12.13 -5.34 -10.10
N GLU A 215 12.43 -5.49 -8.82
CA GLU A 215 13.76 -5.86 -8.33
C GLU A 215 14.17 -7.28 -8.78
N PHE A 216 13.23 -8.23 -8.77
CA PHE A 216 13.46 -9.56 -9.34
C PHE A 216 13.76 -9.47 -10.84
N THR A 217 13.00 -8.69 -11.59
CA THR A 217 13.26 -8.49 -13.03
C THR A 217 14.65 -7.88 -13.26
N MET A 218 15.05 -6.89 -12.45
CA MET A 218 16.39 -6.29 -12.50
C MET A 218 17.49 -7.31 -12.18
N ASN A 219 17.32 -8.13 -11.14
CA ASN A 219 18.23 -9.22 -10.79
C ASN A 219 18.42 -10.21 -11.95
N GLN A 220 17.31 -10.64 -12.58
CA GLN A 220 17.35 -11.58 -13.68
C GLN A 220 17.97 -10.99 -14.96
N GLN A 221 17.74 -9.70 -15.24
CA GLN A 221 18.39 -9.00 -16.35
C GLN A 221 19.90 -8.86 -16.15
N HIS A 222 20.35 -8.57 -14.92
CA HIS A 222 21.77 -8.46 -14.60
C HIS A 222 22.51 -9.81 -14.70
N MET A 223 21.81 -10.92 -14.45
CA MET A 223 22.39 -12.27 -14.57
C MET A 223 22.52 -12.79 -16.01
N PHE A 224 22.07 -12.02 -17.03
CA PHE A 224 22.26 -12.29 -18.46
C PHE A 224 22.05 -13.76 -18.88
N TYR A 225 20.82 -14.24 -18.79
CA TYR A 225 20.46 -15.54 -19.35
C TYR A 225 20.12 -15.40 -20.83
N LEU A 226 20.93 -16.01 -21.70
CA LEU A 226 20.77 -16.01 -23.15
C LEU A 226 19.76 -17.06 -23.64
N ASP A 227 19.32 -17.98 -22.76
CA ASP A 227 18.53 -19.16 -23.13
C ASP A 227 17.05 -19.09 -22.70
N LEU A 228 16.18 -19.57 -23.59
CA LEU A 228 14.71 -19.55 -23.50
C LEU A 228 14.12 -20.21 -22.26
N GLU A 229 14.71 -21.33 -21.85
CA GLU A 229 14.27 -22.08 -20.69
C GLU A 229 14.45 -21.25 -19.41
N GLU A 230 15.48 -20.42 -19.35
CA GLU A 230 15.75 -19.50 -18.25
C GLU A 230 14.89 -18.23 -18.31
N TYR A 231 14.50 -17.76 -19.50
CA TYR A 231 13.46 -16.72 -19.64
C TYR A 231 12.10 -17.16 -19.08
N SER A 232 11.72 -18.41 -19.30
CA SER A 232 10.47 -18.94 -18.75
C SER A 232 10.45 -18.89 -17.22
N LYS A 233 11.62 -19.03 -16.56
CA LYS A 233 11.77 -18.93 -15.09
C LYS A 233 11.52 -17.51 -14.59
N VAL A 234 11.96 -16.47 -15.32
CA VAL A 234 11.66 -15.06 -14.98
C VAL A 234 10.16 -14.82 -15.01
N LEU A 235 9.51 -15.35 -16.03
CA LEU A 235 8.08 -15.18 -16.22
C LEU A 235 7.26 -15.91 -15.13
N TRP A 236 7.63 -17.14 -14.80
CA TRP A 236 7.02 -17.88 -13.68
C TRP A 236 7.28 -17.20 -12.34
N GLY A 237 8.46 -16.62 -12.14
CA GLY A 237 8.79 -15.83 -10.95
C GLY A 237 7.87 -14.61 -10.79
N ASN A 238 7.62 -13.86 -11.87
CA ASN A 238 6.71 -12.70 -11.85
C ASN A 238 5.27 -13.12 -11.51
N ILE A 239 4.79 -14.22 -12.10
CA ILE A 239 3.47 -14.79 -11.79
C ILE A 239 3.42 -15.22 -10.32
N LEU A 240 4.47 -15.89 -9.83
CA LEU A 240 4.54 -16.39 -8.46
C LEU A 240 4.47 -15.24 -7.44
N ILE A 241 5.20 -14.15 -7.67
CA ILE A 241 5.15 -12.94 -6.83
C ILE A 241 3.74 -12.34 -6.84
N TYR A 242 3.07 -12.27 -8.01
CA TYR A 242 1.70 -11.76 -8.09
C TYR A 242 0.69 -12.66 -7.37
N VAL A 243 0.78 -13.98 -7.55
CA VAL A 243 -0.07 -14.97 -6.88
C VAL A 243 0.12 -14.92 -5.36
N GLU A 244 1.36 -14.78 -4.88
CA GLU A 244 1.65 -14.57 -3.46
C GLU A 244 0.88 -13.37 -2.92
N MET A 245 0.91 -12.22 -3.63
CA MET A 245 0.19 -11.03 -3.19
C MET A 245 -1.32 -11.23 -3.11
N LEU A 246 -1.90 -11.93 -4.09
CA LEU A 246 -3.32 -12.24 -4.07
C LEU A 246 -3.69 -13.18 -2.91
N LEU A 247 -2.85 -14.18 -2.62
CA LEU A 247 -3.06 -15.09 -1.49
C LEU A 247 -2.96 -14.36 -0.15
N LEU A 248 -1.96 -13.49 0.02
CA LEU A 248 -1.82 -12.68 1.23
C LEU A 248 -3.03 -11.75 1.41
N GLN A 249 -3.50 -11.11 0.34
CA GLN A 249 -4.73 -10.31 0.39
C GLN A 249 -5.96 -11.14 0.77
N ALA A 250 -6.11 -12.34 0.22
CA ALA A 250 -7.19 -13.25 0.56
C ALA A 250 -7.13 -13.68 2.04
N ILE A 251 -5.93 -14.00 2.57
CA ILE A 251 -5.73 -14.34 3.99
C ILE A 251 -6.12 -13.16 4.88
N PHE A 252 -5.67 -11.95 4.53
CA PHE A 252 -6.04 -10.73 5.26
C PHE A 252 -7.56 -10.50 5.27
N TRP A 253 -8.22 -10.73 4.13
CA TRP A 253 -9.67 -10.60 4.02
C TRP A 253 -10.42 -11.64 4.85
N VAL A 254 -10.05 -12.93 4.72
CA VAL A 254 -10.66 -14.03 5.47
C VAL A 254 -10.46 -13.81 6.96
N GLY A 255 -9.22 -13.62 7.40
CA GLY A 255 -8.90 -13.44 8.81
C GLY A 255 -9.77 -12.36 9.44
N ARG A 256 -9.93 -11.23 8.75
CA ARG A 256 -10.67 -10.06 9.24
C ARG A 256 -12.18 -10.33 9.33
N LYS A 257 -12.73 -11.13 8.41
CA LYS A 257 -14.13 -11.59 8.45
C LYS A 257 -14.38 -12.59 9.56
N SER A 258 -13.43 -13.49 9.83
CA SER A 258 -13.53 -14.50 10.90
C SER A 258 -13.30 -13.96 12.32
N GLY A 259 -12.98 -12.67 12.48
CA GLY A 259 -12.83 -12.07 13.82
C GLY A 259 -11.73 -12.70 14.66
N PHE A 260 -10.67 -13.23 14.02
CA PHE A 260 -9.54 -13.88 14.70
C PHE A 260 -8.97 -12.93 15.76
N THR A 261 -9.29 -13.20 17.01
CA THR A 261 -8.72 -12.51 18.16
C THR A 261 -7.55 -13.36 18.59
N ILE A 262 -6.33 -12.94 18.26
CA ILE A 262 -5.14 -13.45 18.92
C ILE A 262 -5.27 -12.96 20.37
N LYS A 263 -5.66 -13.89 21.26
CA LYS A 263 -5.65 -13.66 22.71
C LYS A 263 -4.20 -13.57 23.20
#